data_AF-A0A554LA00-F1
#
_entry.id   AF-A0A554LA00-F1
#
_cell.length_a   1.000
_cell.length_b   1.000
_cell.length_c   1.000
_cell.angle_alpha   90.00
_cell.angle_beta   90.00
_cell.angle_gamma   90.00
#
_symmetry.space_group_name_H-M   'P 1'
#
loop_
_entity.id
_entity.type
_entity.pdbx_description
1 polymer ?
#
loop_
_entity_poly.entity_id
_entity_poly.type
_entity_poly.pdbx_seq_one_letter_code
_entity_poly.pdbx_strand_id
1 'polypeptide(L)'
;MAPNLYQIFTDFNSDGPAESFREVLGYFVKQFWPLVNTQIEKLYFARLDYPLIVFPFYLLAILGFWLFWQKPGVKTAVLAAIPAGALFYIYFHFWVYWIAVLGILFIYSLVNYKKNPILGKNFLILVSIITLIAIPYFINYFQFLGQMEVQDFIYRLGIAEGRVVGLATMGFAYLFYIIVGIAVYFTYFKNDRRRAILFWGMLAAMFVVWNIQLIVGYAPSPNNWRRTISPILFIIIFNLIYDWSQITIKKWPRINFKKYILIGVMILSVLVVTKKIVNVYVIYQNPEPRILNGQTLDQDFMDSFAWINVNLPPESKIASNSYMTSSYLSLYTSARPFLPLGLFSPRSTNELENRFLIAHRLFGTSPEILAKVLDSSLPIKCDQGCPSNTEDNLRKNTWLLYGHFFRDSDFNEFMISPKSITKEYIGSLISRYQKINLDWKVIDAEYVYVGPWERQLGLPNFQYNKNLQIIYENKSVKIYKKQ
;
A
#
# COMPACT_ATOMS: atom_id res chain seq x y z
N MET A 1 42.39 3.79 -11.52
CA MET A 1 41.77 4.98 -10.89
C MET A 1 40.79 4.50 -9.83
N ALA A 2 40.98 4.90 -8.57
CA ALA A 2 40.01 4.59 -7.52
C ALA A 2 38.70 5.35 -7.83
N PRO A 3 37.54 4.69 -7.81
CA PRO A 3 36.27 5.33 -8.15
C PRO A 3 35.93 6.42 -7.13
N ASN A 4 35.39 7.53 -7.61
CA ASN A 4 34.90 8.62 -6.77
C ASN A 4 33.79 8.08 -5.85
N LEU A 5 34.03 8.12 -4.54
CA LEU A 5 33.09 7.72 -3.49
C LEU A 5 31.71 8.36 -3.68
N TYR A 6 31.65 9.59 -4.20
CA TYR A 6 30.40 10.29 -4.48
C TYR A 6 29.47 9.51 -5.43
N GLN A 7 30.00 8.94 -6.51
CA GLN A 7 29.24 8.12 -7.46
C GLN A 7 28.77 6.78 -6.86
N ILE A 8 29.41 6.29 -5.79
CA ILE A 8 28.94 5.10 -5.06
C ILE A 8 27.68 5.45 -4.23
N PHE A 9 27.53 6.70 -3.81
CA PHE A 9 26.45 7.11 -2.92
C PHE A 9 25.21 7.65 -3.65
N THR A 10 25.34 8.27 -4.82
CA THR A 10 24.23 9.02 -5.46
C THR A 10 23.45 8.23 -6.52
N ASP A 11 24.07 7.38 -7.34
CA ASP A 11 23.42 6.79 -8.54
C ASP A 11 23.04 5.31 -8.39
N PHE A 12 21.96 5.02 -7.66
CA PHE A 12 21.30 3.70 -7.79
C PHE A 12 19.78 3.85 -7.86
N ASN A 13 19.24 3.64 -9.06
CA ASN A 13 17.84 3.30 -9.32
C ASN A 13 17.72 1.77 -9.28
N SER A 14 17.62 1.19 -8.10
CA SER A 14 17.54 -0.27 -7.94
C SER A 14 16.20 -0.65 -7.31
N ASP A 15 15.12 -0.58 -8.09
CA ASP A 15 13.90 -1.31 -7.77
C ASP A 15 14.00 -2.80 -8.16
N GLY A 16 15.11 -3.20 -8.80
CA GLY A 16 15.47 -4.59 -9.14
C GLY A 16 16.41 -5.27 -8.11
N PRO A 17 16.54 -6.62 -8.16
CA PRO A 17 17.56 -7.32 -7.39
C PRO A 17 18.95 -6.84 -7.80
N ALA A 18 19.85 -6.65 -6.84
CA ALA A 18 21.21 -6.18 -7.10
C ALA A 18 21.93 -7.15 -8.07
N GLU A 19 22.33 -6.65 -9.23
CA GLU A 19 23.01 -7.41 -10.29
C GLU A 19 24.52 -7.46 -10.06
N SER A 20 25.06 -6.61 -9.17
CA SER A 20 26.48 -6.54 -8.86
C SER A 20 26.79 -6.44 -7.35
N PHE A 21 27.98 -6.90 -6.93
CA PHE A 21 28.47 -6.74 -5.55
C PHE A 21 28.53 -5.26 -5.13
N ARG A 22 28.77 -4.35 -6.09
CA ARG A 22 28.76 -2.91 -5.89
C ARG A 22 27.37 -2.39 -5.49
N GLU A 23 26.31 -2.91 -6.11
CA GLU A 23 24.93 -2.60 -5.75
C GLU A 23 24.54 -3.17 -4.40
N VAL A 24 24.98 -4.40 -4.08
CA VAL A 24 24.78 -5.00 -2.74
C VAL A 24 25.43 -4.16 -1.66
N LEU A 25 26.69 -3.74 -1.87
CA LEU A 25 27.41 -2.87 -0.93
C LEU A 25 26.76 -1.49 -0.83
N GLY A 26 26.36 -0.90 -1.96
CA GLY A 26 25.63 0.36 -2.01
C GLY A 26 24.30 0.28 -1.24
N TYR A 27 23.55 -0.81 -1.41
CA TYR A 27 22.32 -1.07 -0.67
C TYR A 27 22.59 -1.23 0.83
N PHE A 28 23.59 -2.04 1.21
CA PHE A 28 23.95 -2.24 2.61
C PHE A 28 24.37 -0.93 3.28
N VAL A 29 25.25 -0.15 2.65
CA VAL A 29 25.70 1.12 3.21
C VAL A 29 24.54 2.11 3.31
N LYS A 30 23.66 2.20 2.29
CA LYS A 30 22.47 3.06 2.33
C LYS A 30 21.48 2.67 3.43
N GLN A 31 21.31 1.38 3.72
CA GLN A 31 20.32 0.90 4.68
C GLN A 31 20.84 0.81 6.13
N PHE A 32 22.15 0.63 6.32
CA PHE A 32 22.72 0.32 7.65
C PHE A 32 23.69 1.38 8.19
N TRP A 33 24.24 2.30 7.39
CA TRP A 33 25.23 3.29 7.86
C TRP A 33 24.58 4.63 8.23
N PRO A 34 24.53 5.03 9.53
CA PRO A 34 23.86 6.25 10.00
C PRO A 34 24.18 7.52 9.20
N LEU A 35 25.44 7.70 8.78
CA LEU A 35 25.90 8.93 8.13
C LEU A 35 25.58 9.02 6.62
N VAL A 36 25.08 7.95 5.98
CA VAL A 36 24.82 7.94 4.52
C VAL A 36 23.36 8.26 4.27
N ASN A 37 23.04 9.50 3.91
CA ASN A 37 21.64 9.91 3.74
C ASN A 37 20.91 9.01 2.71
N THR A 38 19.72 8.55 3.07
CA THR A 38 18.88 7.72 2.20
C THR A 38 17.64 8.52 1.89
N GLN A 39 17.32 8.68 0.61
CA GLN A 39 16.10 9.36 0.19
C GLN A 39 14.88 8.75 0.90
N ILE A 40 13.95 9.60 1.36
CA ILE A 40 12.81 9.19 2.18
C ILE A 40 11.99 8.10 1.48
N GLU A 41 11.82 8.22 0.16
CA GLU A 41 11.07 7.30 -0.69
C GLU A 41 11.68 5.88 -0.74
N LYS A 42 12.98 5.75 -0.45
CA LYS A 42 13.74 4.49 -0.40
C LYS A 42 13.81 3.89 1.00
N LEU A 43 13.34 4.61 2.02
CA LEU A 43 13.21 4.08 3.36
C LEU A 43 11.88 3.32 3.45
N TYR A 44 11.99 2.00 3.60
CA TYR A 44 10.84 1.08 3.66
C TYR A 44 9.78 1.47 4.72
N PHE A 45 10.19 2.23 5.75
CA PHE A 45 9.34 2.69 6.86
C PHE A 45 9.07 4.19 6.85
N ALA A 46 9.51 4.94 5.83
CA ALA A 46 9.26 6.39 5.76
C ALA A 46 8.12 6.77 4.81
N ARG A 47 7.53 5.78 4.13
CA ARG A 47 6.24 5.92 3.46
C ARG A 47 5.15 6.17 4.48
N LEU A 48 4.70 7.42 4.60
CA LEU A 48 3.56 7.83 5.42
C LEU A 48 2.26 7.10 5.01
N ASP A 49 2.17 6.73 3.72
CA ASP A 49 1.11 5.95 3.09
C ASP A 49 1.10 4.46 3.50
N TYR A 50 2.18 3.96 4.11
CA TYR A 50 2.15 2.68 4.79
C TYR A 50 1.94 2.92 6.28
N PRO A 51 0.77 2.57 6.85
CA PRO A 51 0.49 3.00 8.20
C PRO A 51 1.39 2.20 9.14
N LEU A 52 2.49 2.79 9.63
CA LEU A 52 3.35 2.19 10.66
C LEU A 52 2.53 1.65 11.84
N ILE A 53 1.36 2.25 12.07
CA ILE A 53 0.36 1.83 13.05
C ILE A 53 -0.15 0.39 12.85
N VAL A 54 -0.06 -0.21 11.63
CA VAL A 54 -0.50 -1.60 11.39
C VAL A 54 0.49 -2.63 11.95
N PHE A 55 1.78 -2.30 12.02
CA PHE A 55 2.82 -3.25 12.44
C PHE A 55 2.70 -3.68 13.91
N PRO A 56 2.44 -2.78 14.88
CA PRO A 56 2.23 -3.16 16.27
C PRO A 56 1.21 -4.29 16.41
N PHE A 57 0.06 -4.20 15.74
CA PHE A 57 -0.96 -5.24 15.79
C PHE A 57 -0.48 -6.57 15.20
N TYR A 58 0.24 -6.52 14.08
CA TYR A 58 0.80 -7.71 13.45
C TYR A 58 1.88 -8.38 14.30
N LEU A 59 2.79 -7.60 14.90
CA LEU A 59 3.81 -8.10 15.82
C LEU A 59 3.20 -8.65 17.11
N LEU A 60 2.15 -8.02 17.64
CA LEU A 60 1.39 -8.53 18.78
C LEU A 60 0.69 -9.85 18.45
N ALA A 61 0.14 -10.01 17.24
CA ALA A 61 -0.43 -11.27 16.79
C ALA A 61 0.63 -12.38 16.72
N ILE A 62 1.81 -12.08 16.15
CA ILE A 62 2.94 -13.02 16.08
C ILE A 62 3.42 -13.39 17.49
N LEU A 63 3.63 -12.40 18.37
CA LEU A 63 4.10 -12.61 19.73
C LEU A 63 3.08 -13.39 20.57
N GLY A 64 1.82 -12.99 20.54
CA GLY A 64 0.74 -13.68 21.25
C GLY A 64 0.64 -15.13 20.81
N PHE A 65 0.70 -15.39 19.50
CA PHE A 65 0.67 -16.75 18.98
C PHE A 65 1.93 -17.55 19.31
N TRP A 66 3.11 -16.93 19.32
CA TRP A 66 4.34 -17.57 19.81
C TRP A 66 4.18 -18.04 21.25
N LEU A 67 3.65 -17.17 22.14
CA LEU A 67 3.39 -17.52 23.54
C LEU A 67 2.39 -18.67 23.68
N PHE A 68 1.30 -18.62 22.89
CA PHE A 68 0.32 -19.70 22.81
C PHE A 68 0.96 -21.01 22.34
N TRP A 69 1.76 -20.99 21.28
CA TRP A 69 2.37 -22.18 20.71
C TRP A 69 3.35 -22.86 21.68
N GLN A 70 4.12 -22.06 22.42
CA GLN A 70 5.05 -22.55 23.43
C GLN A 70 4.32 -23.12 24.65
N LYS A 71 3.30 -22.41 25.14
CA LYS A 71 2.51 -22.79 26.33
C LYS A 71 1.01 -22.72 26.01
N PRO A 72 0.45 -23.78 25.38
CA PRO A 72 -0.96 -23.78 25.00
C PRO A 72 -1.85 -23.80 26.24
N GLY A 73 -2.66 -22.75 26.40
CA GLY A 73 -3.60 -22.58 27.50
C GLY A 73 -4.69 -21.60 27.12
N VAL A 74 -5.79 -21.56 27.89
CA VAL A 74 -6.91 -20.66 27.61
C VAL A 74 -6.45 -19.20 27.60
N LYS A 75 -5.65 -18.79 28.60
CA LYS A 75 -5.14 -17.41 28.70
C LYS A 75 -4.28 -17.03 27.49
N THR A 76 -3.35 -17.89 27.08
CA THR A 76 -2.48 -17.61 25.92
C THR A 76 -3.26 -17.68 24.60
N ALA A 77 -4.27 -18.55 24.48
CA ALA A 77 -5.17 -18.59 23.34
C ALA A 77 -5.96 -17.29 23.18
N VAL A 78 -6.54 -16.77 24.27
CA VAL A 78 -7.28 -15.49 24.29
C VAL A 78 -6.33 -14.33 23.92
N LEU A 79 -5.16 -14.26 24.55
CA LEU A 79 -4.16 -13.22 24.29
C LEU A 79 -3.65 -13.24 22.84
N ALA A 80 -3.56 -14.42 22.21
CA ALA A 80 -3.20 -14.55 20.80
C ALA A 80 -4.36 -14.18 19.87
N ALA A 81 -5.58 -14.55 20.24
CA ALA A 81 -6.76 -14.40 19.39
C ALA A 81 -7.19 -12.93 19.20
N ILE A 82 -7.09 -12.09 20.24
CA ILE A 82 -7.50 -10.67 20.15
C ILE A 82 -6.71 -9.90 19.07
N PRO A 83 -5.37 -9.82 19.12
CA PRO A 83 -4.62 -9.11 18.09
C PRO A 83 -4.72 -9.80 16.72
N ALA A 84 -4.82 -11.13 16.66
CA ALA A 84 -5.01 -11.86 15.40
C ALA A 84 -6.38 -11.55 14.75
N GLY A 85 -7.45 -11.46 15.54
CA GLY A 85 -8.79 -11.06 15.09
C GLY A 85 -8.86 -9.59 14.68
N ALA A 86 -8.13 -8.71 15.38
CA ALA A 86 -8.06 -7.30 15.01
C ALA A 86 -7.48 -7.08 13.60
N LEU A 87 -6.63 -7.99 13.09
CA LEU A 87 -6.02 -7.86 11.76
C LEU A 87 -7.06 -7.75 10.63
N PHE A 88 -8.26 -8.32 10.79
CA PHE A 88 -9.36 -8.21 9.81
C PHE A 88 -9.73 -6.75 9.50
N TYR A 89 -9.55 -5.85 10.46
CA TYR A 89 -9.92 -4.44 10.36
C TYR A 89 -8.74 -3.52 10.06
N ILE A 90 -7.53 -4.07 9.90
CA ILE A 90 -6.29 -3.28 9.84
C ILE A 90 -5.68 -3.34 8.45
N TYR A 91 -5.39 -4.54 7.94
CA TYR A 91 -4.71 -4.68 6.65
C TYR A 91 -4.99 -6.03 6.02
N PHE A 92 -5.52 -6.01 4.79
CA PHE A 92 -5.97 -7.20 4.07
C PHE A 92 -4.89 -8.29 3.97
N HIS A 93 -3.70 -7.95 3.46
CA HIS A 93 -2.66 -8.95 3.23
C HIS A 93 -2.09 -9.52 4.53
N PHE A 94 -2.25 -8.85 5.68
CA PHE A 94 -1.80 -9.37 6.97
C PHE A 94 -2.74 -10.44 7.50
N TRP A 95 -4.05 -10.18 7.54
CA TRP A 95 -4.98 -11.16 8.08
C TRP A 95 -5.09 -12.40 7.19
N VAL A 96 -5.07 -12.25 5.86
CA VAL A 96 -5.16 -13.42 4.95
C VAL A 96 -3.97 -14.36 5.13
N TYR A 97 -2.76 -13.81 5.15
CA TYR A 97 -1.56 -14.59 5.43
C TYR A 97 -1.62 -15.22 6.83
N TRP A 98 -2.05 -14.45 7.82
CA TRP A 98 -2.10 -14.95 9.20
C TRP A 98 -3.12 -16.09 9.37
N ILE A 99 -4.28 -16.00 8.71
CA ILE A 99 -5.26 -17.09 8.64
C ILE A 99 -4.67 -18.32 7.94
N ALA A 100 -3.86 -18.16 6.89
CA ALA A 100 -3.17 -19.29 6.27
C ALA A 100 -2.18 -19.96 7.25
N VAL A 101 -1.41 -19.18 8.03
CA VAL A 101 -0.53 -19.71 9.10
C VAL A 101 -1.35 -20.49 10.13
N LEU A 102 -2.41 -19.89 10.64
CA LEU A 102 -3.27 -20.49 11.66
C LEU A 102 -3.96 -21.75 11.12
N GLY A 103 -4.43 -21.74 9.88
CA GLY A 103 -5.08 -22.89 9.23
C GLY A 103 -4.14 -24.09 9.11
N ILE A 104 -2.92 -23.88 8.62
CA ILE A 104 -1.91 -24.94 8.51
C ILE A 104 -1.60 -25.54 9.89
N LEU A 105 -1.38 -24.69 10.89
CA LEU A 105 -1.03 -25.14 12.25
C LEU A 105 -2.22 -25.74 13.01
N PHE A 106 -3.44 -25.31 12.70
CA PHE A 106 -4.67 -25.91 13.21
C PHE A 106 -4.84 -27.33 12.67
N ILE A 107 -4.68 -27.54 11.35
CA ILE A 107 -4.70 -28.86 10.73
C ILE A 107 -3.64 -29.77 11.37
N TYR A 108 -2.42 -29.27 11.53
CA TYR A 108 -1.37 -30.01 12.25
C TYR A 108 -1.81 -30.41 13.67
N SER A 109 -2.42 -29.48 14.40
CA SER A 109 -2.89 -29.73 15.76
C SER A 109 -4.04 -30.75 15.81
N LEU A 110 -4.92 -30.76 14.81
CA LEU A 110 -6.01 -31.75 14.69
C LEU A 110 -5.46 -33.15 14.40
N VAL A 111 -4.56 -33.27 13.42
CA VAL A 111 -3.92 -34.55 13.07
C VAL A 111 -3.14 -35.13 14.25
N ASN A 112 -2.56 -34.27 15.09
CA ASN A 112 -1.81 -34.68 16.28
C ASN A 112 -2.61 -34.60 17.59
N TYR A 113 -3.93 -34.46 17.53
CA TYR A 113 -4.77 -34.26 18.72
C TYR A 113 -4.59 -35.35 19.77
N LYS A 114 -4.53 -36.62 19.36
CA LYS A 114 -4.31 -37.75 20.27
C LYS A 114 -2.98 -37.65 21.05
N LYS A 115 -1.96 -37.02 20.47
CA LYS A 115 -0.63 -36.84 21.09
C LYS A 115 -0.56 -35.58 21.95
N ASN A 116 -1.36 -34.56 21.63
CA ASN A 116 -1.34 -33.28 22.33
C ASN A 116 -2.74 -32.64 22.38
N PRO A 117 -3.67 -33.19 23.19
CA PRO A 117 -5.05 -32.73 23.23
C PRO A 117 -5.18 -31.31 23.78
N ILE A 118 -4.26 -30.90 24.66
CA ILE A 118 -4.22 -29.55 25.24
C ILE A 118 -3.98 -28.50 24.14
N LEU A 119 -3.05 -28.74 23.22
CA LEU A 119 -2.83 -27.84 22.08
C LEU A 119 -4.10 -27.74 21.24
N GLY A 120 -4.68 -28.88 20.83
CA GLY A 120 -5.87 -28.87 19.96
C GLY A 120 -7.09 -28.19 20.59
N LYS A 121 -7.39 -28.48 21.86
CA LYS A 121 -8.50 -27.82 22.58
C LYS A 121 -8.30 -26.31 22.64
N ASN A 122 -7.11 -25.85 23.03
CA ASN A 122 -6.87 -24.41 23.17
C ASN A 122 -6.71 -23.71 21.81
N PHE A 123 -6.28 -24.42 20.76
CA PHE A 123 -6.27 -23.89 19.39
C PHE A 123 -7.72 -23.67 18.90
N LEU A 124 -8.64 -24.59 19.22
CA LEU A 124 -10.06 -24.41 18.90
C LEU A 124 -10.64 -23.15 19.57
N ILE A 125 -10.27 -22.89 20.84
CA ILE A 125 -10.65 -21.65 21.54
C ILE A 125 -10.09 -20.42 20.81
N LEU A 126 -8.81 -20.45 20.43
CA LEU A 126 -8.16 -19.36 19.69
C LEU A 126 -8.90 -19.06 18.38
N VAL A 127 -9.18 -20.09 17.57
CA VAL A 127 -9.89 -19.94 16.28
C VAL A 127 -11.31 -19.42 16.51
N SER A 128 -12.01 -19.95 17.51
CA SER A 128 -13.38 -19.51 17.83
C SER A 128 -13.44 -18.02 18.17
N ILE A 129 -12.51 -17.51 18.97
CA ILE A 129 -12.45 -16.09 19.32
C ILE A 129 -12.11 -15.23 18.09
N ILE A 130 -11.16 -15.66 17.26
CA ILE A 130 -10.83 -14.96 16.01
C ILE A 130 -12.06 -14.89 15.10
N THR A 131 -12.77 -16.01 14.91
CA THR A 131 -13.99 -16.06 14.10
C THR A 131 -15.04 -15.11 14.65
N LEU A 132 -15.29 -15.10 15.97
CA LEU A 132 -16.24 -14.17 16.59
C LEU A 132 -15.88 -12.70 16.32
N ILE A 133 -14.60 -12.34 16.44
CA ILE A 133 -14.12 -10.97 16.14
C ILE A 133 -14.26 -10.65 14.64
N ALA A 134 -14.12 -11.64 13.76
CA ALA A 134 -14.21 -11.47 12.30
C ALA A 134 -15.65 -11.39 11.76
N ILE A 135 -16.67 -11.79 12.53
CA ILE A 135 -18.08 -11.79 12.07
C ILE A 135 -18.51 -10.41 11.53
N PRO A 136 -18.33 -9.27 12.23
CA PRO A 136 -18.75 -7.98 11.71
C PRO A 136 -18.05 -7.60 10.39
N TYR A 137 -16.77 -7.92 10.24
CA TYR A 137 -16.03 -7.74 8.98
C TYR A 137 -16.71 -8.50 7.82
N PHE A 138 -17.02 -9.78 8.02
CA PHE A 138 -17.64 -10.58 6.97
C PHE A 138 -19.09 -10.18 6.68
N ILE A 139 -19.86 -9.75 7.68
CA ILE A 139 -21.20 -9.18 7.45
C ILE A 139 -21.10 -7.98 6.51
N ASN A 140 -20.20 -7.03 6.80
CA ASN A 140 -19.97 -5.86 5.95
C ASN A 140 -19.49 -6.25 4.56
N TYR A 141 -18.59 -7.23 4.47
CA TYR A 141 -18.07 -7.72 3.19
C TYR A 141 -19.18 -8.34 2.32
N PHE A 142 -20.04 -9.19 2.88
CA PHE A 142 -21.14 -9.79 2.12
C PHE A 142 -22.22 -8.77 1.74
N GLN A 143 -22.51 -7.79 2.60
CA GLN A 143 -23.38 -6.67 2.26
C GLN A 143 -22.80 -5.83 1.11
N PHE A 144 -21.49 -5.63 1.10
CA PHE A 144 -20.78 -4.93 0.04
C PHE A 144 -20.82 -5.73 -1.28
N LEU A 145 -20.59 -7.04 -1.24
CA LEU A 145 -20.72 -7.92 -2.42
C LEU A 145 -22.13 -7.95 -3.01
N GLY A 146 -23.16 -7.63 -2.24
CA GLY A 146 -24.54 -7.53 -2.72
C GLY A 146 -24.87 -6.24 -3.49
N GLN A 147 -23.95 -5.27 -3.56
CA GLN A 147 -24.17 -4.01 -4.29
C GLN A 147 -24.00 -4.20 -5.80
N MET A 148 -24.78 -3.49 -6.61
CA MET A 148 -24.81 -3.67 -8.07
C MET A 148 -23.47 -3.29 -8.73
N GLU A 149 -22.78 -2.30 -8.17
CA GLU A 149 -21.55 -1.71 -8.73
C GLU A 149 -20.26 -2.36 -8.20
N VAL A 150 -20.36 -3.43 -7.41
CA VAL A 150 -19.21 -4.03 -6.71
C VAL A 150 -18.13 -4.58 -7.66
N GLN A 151 -18.53 -5.13 -8.80
CA GLN A 151 -17.61 -5.72 -9.77
C GLN A 151 -16.66 -4.66 -10.34
N ASP A 152 -17.20 -3.50 -10.73
CA ASP A 152 -16.41 -2.38 -11.21
C ASP A 152 -15.38 -1.92 -10.17
N PHE A 153 -15.77 -1.86 -8.89
CA PHE A 153 -14.85 -1.54 -7.80
C PHE A 153 -13.74 -2.58 -7.65
N ILE A 154 -14.07 -3.87 -7.68
CA ILE A 154 -13.10 -4.97 -7.56
C ILE A 154 -12.08 -4.92 -8.72
N TYR A 155 -12.53 -4.68 -9.96
CA TYR A 155 -11.65 -4.54 -11.11
C TYR A 155 -10.71 -3.33 -10.96
N ARG A 156 -11.22 -2.19 -10.46
CA ARG A 156 -10.37 -1.02 -10.18
C ARG A 156 -9.35 -1.27 -9.08
N LEU A 157 -9.67 -2.07 -8.06
CA LEU A 157 -8.73 -2.45 -6.99
C LEU A 157 -7.60 -3.39 -7.45
N GLY A 158 -7.79 -4.08 -8.57
CA GLY A 158 -6.78 -4.95 -9.18
C GLY A 158 -6.81 -6.37 -8.61
N ILE A 159 -7.46 -7.23 -9.37
CA ILE A 159 -7.45 -8.68 -9.18
C ILE A 159 -6.65 -9.34 -10.28
N ALA A 160 -5.81 -10.29 -9.90
CA ALA A 160 -5.08 -11.17 -10.79
C ALA A 160 -5.82 -12.51 -10.86
N GLU A 161 -6.61 -12.71 -11.89
CA GLU A 161 -7.38 -13.90 -12.20
C GLU A 161 -6.50 -15.02 -12.77
N GLY A 162 -6.94 -16.27 -12.57
CA GLY A 162 -6.34 -17.44 -13.21
C GLY A 162 -5.97 -18.53 -12.22
N ARG A 163 -5.83 -19.74 -12.74
CA ARG A 163 -5.47 -20.94 -11.96
C ARG A 163 -4.06 -21.42 -12.32
N VAL A 164 -3.10 -20.50 -12.28
CA VAL A 164 -1.70 -20.77 -12.58
C VAL A 164 -0.85 -20.60 -11.32
N VAL A 165 0.16 -21.46 -11.19
CA VAL A 165 1.19 -21.31 -10.15
C VAL A 165 2.14 -20.22 -10.63
N GLY A 166 2.36 -19.19 -9.80
CA GLY A 166 3.23 -18.05 -10.13
C GLY A 166 4.73 -18.37 -10.21
N LEU A 167 5.14 -19.54 -10.70
CA LEU A 167 6.54 -19.97 -10.74
C LEU A 167 7.43 -19.04 -11.57
N ALA A 168 6.94 -18.56 -12.71
CA ALA A 168 7.70 -17.66 -13.59
C ALA A 168 8.07 -16.34 -12.91
N THR A 169 7.17 -15.81 -12.08
CA THR A 169 7.33 -14.50 -11.43
C THR A 169 7.86 -14.58 -10.00
N MET A 170 7.70 -15.73 -9.32
CA MET A 170 8.00 -15.91 -7.90
C MET A 170 8.98 -17.06 -7.60
N GLY A 171 9.49 -17.76 -8.63
CA GLY A 171 10.33 -18.96 -8.51
C GLY A 171 11.51 -18.80 -7.54
N PHE A 172 12.27 -17.71 -7.67
CA PHE A 172 13.41 -17.44 -6.77
C PHE A 172 12.99 -17.29 -5.31
N ALA A 173 11.82 -16.71 -5.05
CA ALA A 173 11.36 -16.52 -3.69
C ALA A 173 10.85 -17.84 -3.07
N TYR A 174 10.23 -18.73 -3.87
CA TYR A 174 9.94 -20.09 -3.43
C TYR A 174 11.20 -20.86 -3.05
N LEU A 175 12.24 -20.80 -3.90
CA LEU A 175 13.52 -21.44 -3.63
C LEU A 175 14.14 -20.92 -2.33
N PHE A 176 14.11 -19.61 -2.12
CA PHE A 176 14.59 -19.01 -0.87
C PHE A 176 13.84 -19.53 0.36
N TYR A 177 12.51 -19.63 0.32
CA TYR A 177 11.72 -20.17 1.44
C TYR A 177 11.98 -21.65 1.69
N ILE A 178 12.22 -22.44 0.64
CA ILE A 178 12.62 -23.84 0.76
C ILE A 178 13.98 -23.94 1.46
N ILE A 179 14.97 -23.14 1.05
CA ILE A 179 16.30 -23.11 1.68
C ILE A 179 16.20 -22.76 3.15
N VAL A 180 15.43 -21.73 3.50
CA VAL A 180 15.19 -21.36 4.91
C VAL A 180 14.48 -22.48 5.66
N GLY A 181 13.49 -23.15 5.04
CA GLY A 181 12.81 -24.31 5.62
C GLY A 181 13.74 -25.49 5.90
N ILE A 182 14.70 -25.75 4.99
CA ILE A 182 15.76 -26.75 5.17
C ILE A 182 16.69 -26.34 6.33
N ALA A 183 17.07 -25.07 6.43
CA ALA A 183 17.86 -24.58 7.55
C ALA A 183 17.12 -24.77 8.89
N VAL A 184 15.81 -24.49 8.93
CA VAL A 184 14.94 -24.76 10.09
C VAL A 184 14.91 -26.24 10.45
N TYR A 185 14.83 -27.13 9.45
CA TYR A 185 14.85 -28.58 9.66
C TYR A 185 16.09 -29.03 10.43
N PHE A 186 17.27 -28.70 9.89
CA PHE A 186 18.54 -29.16 10.44
C PHE A 186 18.84 -28.55 11.82
N THR A 187 18.32 -27.35 12.08
CA THR A 187 18.57 -26.64 13.34
C THR A 187 17.62 -27.09 14.45
N TYR A 188 16.32 -27.20 14.15
CA TYR A 188 15.29 -27.31 15.16
C TYR A 188 14.55 -28.64 15.18
N PHE A 189 14.44 -29.37 14.06
CA PHE A 189 13.51 -30.49 14.01
C PHE A 189 13.81 -31.61 15.04
N LYS A 190 15.10 -31.83 15.33
CA LYS A 190 15.55 -32.81 16.33
C LYS A 190 15.53 -32.27 17.77
N ASN A 191 15.78 -30.98 17.97
CA ASN A 191 16.02 -30.39 19.31
C ASN A 191 14.81 -29.61 19.86
N ASP A 192 14.06 -28.94 19.00
CA ASP A 192 12.87 -28.15 19.31
C ASP A 192 11.86 -28.30 18.17
N ARG A 193 11.25 -29.49 18.11
CA ARG A 193 10.29 -29.85 17.06
C ARG A 193 9.10 -28.90 17.00
N ARG A 194 8.66 -28.35 18.13
CA ARG A 194 7.56 -27.38 18.17
C ARG A 194 7.93 -26.09 17.43
N ARG A 195 9.12 -25.54 17.67
CA ARG A 195 9.60 -24.36 16.95
C ARG A 195 9.78 -24.62 15.46
N ALA A 196 10.33 -25.79 15.09
CA ALA A 196 10.47 -26.18 13.69
C ALA A 196 9.12 -26.14 12.95
N ILE A 197 8.09 -26.73 13.55
CA ILE A 197 6.74 -26.79 12.97
C ILE A 197 6.11 -25.41 12.86
N LEU A 198 6.29 -24.54 13.86
CA LEU A 198 5.83 -23.16 13.81
C LEU A 198 6.44 -22.40 12.63
N PHE A 199 7.76 -22.44 12.50
CA PHE A 199 8.47 -21.76 11.42
C PHE A 199 8.12 -22.35 10.05
N TRP A 200 7.96 -23.66 9.93
CA TRP A 200 7.46 -24.28 8.71
C TRP A 200 6.02 -23.85 8.38
N GLY A 201 5.12 -23.75 9.36
CA GLY A 201 3.76 -23.24 9.12
C GLY A 201 3.77 -21.79 8.61
N MET A 202 4.62 -20.95 9.20
CA MET A 202 4.85 -19.57 8.75
C MET A 202 5.40 -19.47 7.32
N LEU A 203 6.38 -20.31 6.95
CA LEU A 203 6.93 -20.33 5.59
C LEU A 203 5.94 -20.93 4.59
N ALA A 204 5.27 -22.03 4.94
CA ALA A 204 4.31 -22.73 4.08
C ALA A 204 3.08 -21.85 3.77
N ALA A 205 2.66 -20.99 4.70
CA ALA A 205 1.57 -20.05 4.46
C ALA A 205 1.82 -19.11 3.27
N MET A 206 3.09 -18.80 2.94
CA MET A 206 3.40 -18.02 1.73
C MET A 206 3.07 -18.75 0.45
N PHE A 207 3.30 -20.06 0.40
CA PHE A 207 2.90 -20.87 -0.75
C PHE A 207 1.39 -20.88 -0.91
N VAL A 208 0.63 -20.81 0.19
CA VAL A 208 -0.83 -20.69 0.13
C VAL A 208 -1.25 -19.33 -0.40
N VAL A 209 -0.79 -18.22 0.19
CA VAL A 209 -1.30 -16.88 -0.20
C VAL A 209 -0.82 -16.41 -1.56
N TRP A 210 0.37 -16.80 -2.01
CA TRP A 210 0.82 -16.51 -3.39
C TRP A 210 0.12 -17.32 -4.46
N ASN A 211 -0.58 -18.38 -4.04
CA ASN A 211 -1.36 -19.23 -4.94
C ASN A 211 -2.84 -19.24 -4.54
N ILE A 212 -3.32 -18.19 -3.86
CA ILE A 212 -4.72 -18.11 -3.42
C ILE A 212 -5.69 -18.16 -4.60
N GLN A 213 -5.26 -17.67 -5.77
CA GLN A 213 -5.98 -17.74 -7.03
C GLN A 213 -6.25 -19.18 -7.49
N LEU A 214 -5.43 -20.17 -7.09
CA LEU A 214 -5.71 -21.57 -7.42
C LEU A 214 -6.98 -22.08 -6.73
N ILE A 215 -7.31 -21.51 -5.58
CA ILE A 215 -8.47 -21.88 -4.77
C ILE A 215 -9.64 -20.97 -5.12
N VAL A 216 -9.44 -19.65 -4.98
CA VAL A 216 -10.48 -18.62 -5.08
C VAL A 216 -10.75 -18.19 -6.52
N GLY A 217 -9.83 -18.44 -7.45
CA GLY A 217 -9.92 -18.02 -8.86
C GLY A 217 -9.21 -16.71 -9.17
N TYR A 218 -8.88 -15.91 -8.16
CA TYR A 218 -8.14 -14.65 -8.29
C TYR A 218 -7.27 -14.34 -7.05
N ALA A 219 -6.30 -13.43 -7.22
CA ALA A 219 -5.45 -12.89 -6.17
C ALA A 219 -5.56 -11.35 -6.12
N PRO A 220 -6.02 -10.76 -5.01
CA PRO A 220 -6.04 -9.30 -4.86
C PRO A 220 -4.64 -8.72 -4.66
N SER A 221 -4.21 -7.83 -5.57
CA SER A 221 -2.91 -7.14 -5.53
C SER A 221 -1.73 -8.07 -5.13
N PRO A 222 -1.39 -9.09 -5.93
CA PRO A 222 -0.41 -10.12 -5.59
C PRO A 222 1.01 -9.61 -5.28
N ASN A 223 1.36 -8.40 -5.72
CA ASN A 223 2.63 -7.74 -5.42
C ASN A 223 2.82 -7.38 -3.93
N ASN A 224 1.73 -7.28 -3.15
CA ASN A 224 1.79 -6.81 -1.77
C ASN A 224 2.15 -7.90 -0.73
N TRP A 225 2.05 -9.18 -1.09
CA TRP A 225 2.30 -10.31 -0.18
C TRP A 225 3.72 -10.37 0.39
N ARG A 226 4.74 -9.87 -0.35
CA ARG A 226 6.14 -9.83 0.13
C ARG A 226 6.31 -9.02 1.41
N ARG A 227 5.46 -8.00 1.60
CA ARG A 227 5.49 -7.13 2.78
C ARG A 227 5.08 -7.89 4.04
N THR A 228 4.10 -8.77 3.93
CA THR A 228 3.56 -9.54 5.06
C THR A 228 4.57 -10.52 5.67
N ILE A 229 5.38 -11.16 4.83
CA ILE A 229 6.32 -12.19 5.28
C ILE A 229 7.65 -11.62 5.79
N SER A 230 8.00 -10.39 5.45
CA SER A 230 9.31 -9.80 5.79
C SER A 230 9.60 -9.81 7.30
N PRO A 231 8.68 -9.41 8.20
CA PRO A 231 8.92 -9.48 9.64
C PRO A 231 9.14 -10.90 10.15
N ILE A 232 8.42 -11.86 9.57
CA ILE A 232 8.49 -13.27 9.97
C ILE A 232 9.80 -13.90 9.50
N LEU A 233 10.21 -13.65 8.26
CA LEU A 233 11.52 -14.09 7.77
C LEU A 233 12.64 -13.50 8.60
N PHE A 234 12.54 -12.22 8.96
CA PHE A 234 13.49 -11.59 9.86
C PHE A 234 13.59 -12.35 11.20
N ILE A 235 12.47 -12.66 11.84
CA ILE A 235 12.42 -13.43 13.08
C ILE A 235 13.05 -14.83 12.90
N ILE A 236 12.70 -15.56 11.83
CA ILE A 236 13.19 -16.92 11.58
C ILE A 236 14.72 -16.91 11.34
N ILE A 237 15.18 -16.06 10.42
CA ILE A 237 16.61 -15.94 10.06
C ILE A 237 17.41 -15.50 11.28
N PHE A 238 16.88 -14.55 12.06
CA PHE A 238 17.53 -14.09 13.27
C PHE A 238 17.71 -15.23 14.29
N ASN A 239 16.66 -16.03 14.52
CA ASN A 239 16.73 -17.19 15.41
C ASN A 239 17.76 -18.22 14.91
N LEU A 240 17.79 -18.50 13.59
CA LEU A 240 18.77 -19.43 13.00
C LEU A 240 20.21 -18.95 13.21
N ILE A 241 20.49 -17.68 12.90
CA ILE A 241 21.82 -17.07 13.10
C ILE A 241 22.22 -17.14 14.58
N TYR A 242 21.28 -16.80 15.47
CA TYR A 242 21.53 -16.87 16.91
C TYR A 242 21.87 -18.30 17.36
N ASP A 243 21.10 -19.32 16.98
CA ASP A 243 21.35 -20.69 17.43
C ASP A 243 22.58 -21.33 16.78
N TRP A 244 22.86 -21.04 15.50
CA TRP A 244 24.11 -21.45 14.85
C TRP A 244 25.33 -20.80 15.50
N SER A 245 25.22 -19.53 15.92
CA SER A 245 26.27 -18.91 16.70
C SER A 245 26.56 -19.69 17.97
N GLN A 246 25.54 -20.14 18.71
CA GLN A 246 25.71 -20.91 19.95
C GLN A 246 26.43 -22.25 19.70
N ILE A 247 26.13 -22.92 18.59
CA ILE A 247 26.80 -24.17 18.22
C ILE A 247 28.29 -23.93 17.94
N THR A 248 28.61 -22.89 17.18
CA THR A 248 30.00 -22.51 16.88
C THR A 248 30.77 -22.13 18.14
N ILE A 249 30.13 -21.37 19.04
CA ILE A 249 30.70 -20.99 20.36
C ILE A 249 31.07 -22.22 21.19
N LYS A 250 30.17 -23.22 21.26
CA LYS A 250 30.45 -24.46 22.00
C LYS A 250 31.65 -25.23 21.45
N LYS A 251 31.86 -25.20 20.14
CA LYS A 251 33.01 -25.84 19.49
C LYS A 251 34.31 -25.05 19.67
N TRP A 252 34.24 -23.74 19.91
CA TRP A 252 35.38 -22.83 20.03
C TRP A 252 35.32 -22.00 21.33
N PRO A 253 35.38 -22.64 22.51
CA PRO A 253 35.07 -22.01 23.80
C PRO A 253 36.07 -20.94 24.25
N ARG A 254 37.26 -20.86 23.64
CA ARG A 254 38.29 -19.86 23.96
C ARG A 254 37.92 -18.44 23.51
N ILE A 255 36.95 -18.30 22.60
CA ILE A 255 36.51 -17.01 22.09
C ILE A 255 35.12 -16.74 22.68
N ASN A 256 34.94 -15.63 23.40
CA ASN A 256 33.65 -15.16 23.92
C ASN A 256 32.69 -14.68 22.80
N PHE A 257 32.64 -15.42 21.69
CA PHE A 257 31.93 -15.10 20.45
C PHE A 257 30.42 -14.90 20.68
N LYS A 258 29.86 -15.47 21.76
CA LYS A 258 28.48 -15.22 22.23
C LYS A 258 28.22 -13.75 22.50
N LYS A 259 29.10 -13.15 23.29
CA LYS A 259 29.02 -11.75 23.69
C LYS A 259 29.16 -10.88 22.45
N TYR A 260 30.11 -11.21 21.56
CA TYR A 260 30.38 -10.42 20.36
C TYR A 260 29.29 -10.52 19.28
N ILE A 261 28.66 -11.68 19.06
CA ILE A 261 27.54 -11.78 18.10
C ILE A 261 26.30 -11.09 18.63
N LEU A 262 25.93 -11.31 19.90
CA LEU A 262 24.78 -10.63 20.48
C LEU A 262 25.01 -9.11 20.49
N ILE A 263 26.20 -8.67 20.90
CA ILE A 263 26.59 -7.26 20.82
C ILE A 263 26.58 -6.79 19.37
N GLY A 264 27.11 -7.55 18.41
CA GLY A 264 27.14 -7.18 17.00
C GLY A 264 25.74 -7.02 16.41
N VAL A 265 24.82 -7.92 16.74
CA VAL A 265 23.40 -7.81 16.38
C VAL A 265 22.74 -6.63 17.06
N MET A 266 22.96 -6.44 18.37
CA MET A 266 22.39 -5.31 19.10
C MET A 266 22.89 -4.01 18.53
N ILE A 267 24.19 -3.91 18.25
CA ILE A 267 24.82 -2.79 17.55
C ILE A 267 24.19 -2.61 16.18
N LEU A 268 24.08 -3.65 15.34
CA LEU A 268 23.47 -3.55 14.01
C LEU A 268 22.00 -3.11 14.09
N SER A 269 21.24 -3.64 15.05
CA SER A 269 19.83 -3.28 15.27
C SER A 269 19.71 -1.83 15.72
N VAL A 270 20.55 -1.41 16.68
CA VAL A 270 20.65 -0.02 17.14
C VAL A 270 21.11 0.88 16.00
N LEU A 271 22.06 0.47 15.17
CA LEU A 271 22.53 1.24 14.01
C LEU A 271 21.42 1.38 12.98
N VAL A 272 20.61 0.34 12.71
CA VAL A 272 19.45 0.43 11.80
C VAL A 272 18.37 1.36 12.37
N VAL A 273 18.05 1.24 13.66
CA VAL A 273 17.06 2.11 14.30
C VAL A 273 17.56 3.56 14.34
N THR A 274 18.79 3.77 14.79
CA THR A 274 19.47 5.07 14.81
C THR A 274 19.55 5.65 13.41
N LYS A 275 19.90 4.83 12.40
CA LYS A 275 19.90 5.25 11.00
C LYS A 275 18.57 5.80 10.57
N LYS A 276 17.48 5.10 10.90
CA LYS A 276 16.12 5.54 10.56
C LYS A 276 15.74 6.82 11.28
N ILE A 277 16.02 6.91 12.58
CA ILE A 277 15.78 8.12 13.38
C ILE A 277 16.57 9.31 12.82
N VAL A 278 17.87 9.13 12.59
CA VAL A 278 18.77 10.16 12.05
C VAL A 278 18.32 10.56 10.64
N ASN A 279 17.96 9.62 9.76
CA ASN A 279 17.46 9.97 8.44
C ASN A 279 16.17 10.79 8.53
N VAL A 280 15.20 10.36 9.33
CA VAL A 280 13.95 11.13 9.49
C VAL A 280 14.25 12.52 10.05
N TYR A 281 15.13 12.63 11.05
CA TYR A 281 15.53 13.90 11.62
C TYR A 281 16.27 14.81 10.63
N VAL A 282 17.25 14.28 9.90
CA VAL A 282 18.02 15.01 8.89
C VAL A 282 17.11 15.46 7.75
N ILE A 283 16.20 14.60 7.30
CA ILE A 283 15.19 14.95 6.32
C ILE A 283 14.26 16.03 6.88
N TYR A 284 13.83 15.95 8.13
CA TYR A 284 12.99 16.99 8.74
C TYR A 284 13.71 18.36 8.80
N GLN A 285 15.01 18.37 9.11
CA GLN A 285 15.79 19.61 9.21
C GLN A 285 16.18 20.20 7.85
N ASN A 286 16.50 19.34 6.87
CA ASN A 286 16.90 19.75 5.52
C ASN A 286 16.17 18.89 4.48
N PRO A 287 14.85 19.03 4.37
CA PRO A 287 14.08 18.21 3.45
C PRO A 287 14.44 18.61 2.01
N GLU A 288 14.62 17.59 1.17
CA GLU A 288 14.92 17.82 -0.24
C GLU A 288 13.80 18.68 -0.85
N PRO A 289 14.09 19.78 -1.56
CA PRO A 289 13.07 20.69 -2.07
C PRO A 289 11.99 19.98 -2.90
N ARG A 290 12.38 18.94 -3.65
CA ARG A 290 11.45 18.09 -4.40
C ARG A 290 10.45 17.36 -3.49
N ILE A 291 10.89 16.86 -2.34
CA ILE A 291 10.07 16.17 -1.36
C ILE A 291 9.15 17.18 -0.66
N LEU A 292 9.68 18.33 -0.22
CA LEU A 292 8.85 19.41 0.35
C LEU A 292 7.75 19.81 -0.62
N ASN A 293 8.12 20.21 -1.83
CA ASN A 293 7.17 20.69 -2.84
C ASN A 293 6.11 19.62 -3.19
N GLY A 294 6.44 18.33 -3.07
CA GLY A 294 5.49 17.25 -3.27
C GLY A 294 4.59 16.93 -2.08
N GLN A 295 5.00 17.26 -0.87
CA GLN A 295 4.32 16.90 0.39
C GLN A 295 3.71 18.10 1.13
N THR A 296 3.98 19.33 0.68
CA THR A 296 3.38 20.56 1.21
C THR A 296 2.36 21.12 0.24
N LEU A 297 1.35 21.78 0.79
CA LEU A 297 0.39 22.58 0.03
C LEU A 297 0.68 24.06 0.27
N ASP A 298 0.52 24.87 -0.78
CA ASP A 298 0.66 26.32 -0.63
C ASP A 298 -0.41 26.84 0.34
N GLN A 299 -0.07 27.90 1.09
CA GLN A 299 -0.96 28.48 2.09
C GLN A 299 -2.33 28.87 1.50
N ASP A 300 -2.36 29.35 0.26
CA ASP A 300 -3.61 29.72 -0.43
C ASP A 300 -4.61 28.53 -0.52
N PHE A 301 -4.12 27.30 -0.69
CA PHE A 301 -4.99 26.11 -0.66
C PHE A 301 -5.50 25.85 0.76
N MET A 302 -4.59 25.88 1.75
CA MET A 302 -4.93 25.63 3.15
C MET A 302 -5.95 26.63 3.69
N ASP A 303 -5.80 27.91 3.36
CA ASP A 303 -6.74 28.96 3.72
C ASP A 303 -8.12 28.72 3.09
N SER A 304 -8.16 28.27 1.84
CA SER A 304 -9.43 27.94 1.17
C SER A 304 -10.13 26.74 1.81
N PHE A 305 -9.39 25.72 2.24
CA PHE A 305 -9.94 24.54 2.93
C PHE A 305 -10.44 24.90 4.34
N ALA A 306 -9.68 25.73 5.06
CA ALA A 306 -10.12 26.27 6.34
C ALA A 306 -11.40 27.09 6.19
N TRP A 307 -11.47 27.95 5.17
CA TRP A 307 -12.67 28.72 4.85
C TRP A 307 -13.87 27.82 4.54
N ILE A 308 -13.70 26.77 3.74
CA ILE A 308 -14.76 25.79 3.42
C ILE A 308 -15.36 25.20 4.70
N ASN A 309 -14.51 24.74 5.63
CA ASN A 309 -14.97 24.11 6.88
C ASN A 309 -15.75 25.06 7.79
N VAL A 310 -15.48 26.36 7.72
CA VAL A 310 -16.15 27.37 8.55
C VAL A 310 -17.44 27.89 7.89
N ASN A 311 -17.46 28.00 6.56
CA ASN A 311 -18.49 28.77 5.86
C ASN A 311 -19.47 27.92 5.03
N LEU A 312 -19.13 26.67 4.72
CA LEU A 312 -20.02 25.78 3.97
C LEU A 312 -20.70 24.76 4.90
N PRO A 313 -21.95 24.37 4.60
CA PRO A 313 -22.58 23.26 5.31
C PRO A 313 -21.72 21.98 5.22
N PRO A 314 -21.70 21.13 6.26
CA PRO A 314 -21.08 19.81 6.18
C PRO A 314 -21.60 19.02 4.99
N GLU A 315 -20.74 18.23 4.37
CA GLU A 315 -21.05 17.37 3.22
C GLU A 315 -21.49 18.12 1.95
N SER A 316 -21.23 19.43 1.88
CA SER A 316 -21.39 20.23 0.66
C SER A 316 -20.62 19.61 -0.50
N LYS A 317 -21.26 19.50 -1.65
CA LYS A 317 -20.70 18.91 -2.86
C LYS A 317 -20.04 19.96 -3.73
N ILE A 318 -18.75 19.79 -3.94
CA ILE A 318 -17.89 20.76 -4.63
C ILE A 318 -17.38 20.16 -5.93
N ALA A 319 -17.64 20.84 -7.04
CA ALA A 319 -17.17 20.47 -8.37
C ALA A 319 -15.75 20.97 -8.63
N SER A 320 -14.93 20.06 -9.15
CA SER A 320 -13.58 20.30 -9.67
C SER A 320 -13.31 19.30 -10.79
N ASN A 321 -12.57 19.70 -11.83
CA ASN A 321 -12.04 18.79 -12.85
C ASN A 321 -10.64 18.23 -12.50
N SER A 322 -10.15 18.48 -11.28
CA SER A 322 -8.88 17.96 -10.75
C SER A 322 -9.12 16.87 -9.72
N TYR A 323 -8.52 15.70 -9.94
CA TYR A 323 -8.49 14.66 -8.91
C TYR A 323 -7.64 15.05 -7.69
N MET A 324 -6.64 15.92 -7.86
CA MET A 324 -5.84 16.40 -6.72
C MET A 324 -6.69 17.24 -5.79
N THR A 325 -7.42 18.23 -6.30
CA THR A 325 -8.39 19.00 -5.51
C THR A 325 -9.41 18.07 -4.87
N SER A 326 -9.96 17.11 -5.63
CA SER A 326 -10.95 16.17 -5.11
C SER A 326 -10.43 15.31 -3.96
N SER A 327 -9.16 14.88 -4.06
CA SER A 327 -8.47 14.13 -3.00
C SER A 327 -8.33 14.99 -1.75
N TYR A 328 -7.85 16.23 -1.91
CA TYR A 328 -7.60 17.11 -0.77
C TYR A 328 -8.88 17.65 -0.12
N LEU A 329 -9.95 17.89 -0.89
CA LEU A 329 -11.27 18.19 -0.34
C LEU A 329 -11.74 17.07 0.59
N SER A 330 -11.58 15.81 0.18
CA SER A 330 -11.98 14.64 0.98
C SER A 330 -11.13 14.46 2.25
N LEU A 331 -9.89 14.95 2.27
CA LEU A 331 -8.96 14.77 3.37
C LEU A 331 -8.98 15.93 4.37
N TYR A 332 -9.07 17.16 3.89
CA TYR A 332 -8.89 18.38 4.69
C TYR A 332 -10.20 19.13 4.98
N THR A 333 -11.32 18.71 4.39
CA THR A 333 -12.61 19.37 4.59
C THR A 333 -13.74 18.41 4.88
N SER A 334 -14.87 18.94 5.35
CA SER A 334 -16.12 18.18 5.43
C SER A 334 -16.87 18.08 4.10
N ALA A 335 -16.32 18.62 3.00
CA ALA A 335 -16.99 18.65 1.71
C ALA A 335 -16.82 17.32 0.94
N ARG A 336 -17.80 17.00 0.09
CA ARG A 336 -17.76 15.85 -0.81
C ARG A 336 -17.31 16.30 -2.19
N PRO A 337 -16.27 15.69 -2.80
CA PRO A 337 -15.94 16.01 -4.18
C PRO A 337 -17.04 15.50 -5.13
N PHE A 338 -17.41 16.31 -6.11
CA PHE A 338 -18.26 15.86 -7.22
C PHE A 338 -17.61 14.73 -8.03
N LEU A 339 -16.28 14.78 -8.14
CA LEU A 339 -15.44 13.84 -8.86
C LEU A 339 -14.72 12.91 -7.85
N PRO A 340 -15.33 11.77 -7.48
CA PRO A 340 -14.72 10.86 -6.53
C PRO A 340 -13.59 10.06 -7.18
N LEU A 341 -12.58 9.67 -6.38
CA LEU A 341 -11.47 8.83 -6.81
C LEU A 341 -11.96 7.40 -7.10
N GLY A 342 -11.61 6.85 -8.26
CA GLY A 342 -12.07 5.52 -8.68
C GLY A 342 -11.62 4.38 -7.77
N LEU A 343 -10.40 4.47 -7.21
CA LEU A 343 -9.86 3.47 -6.28
C LEU A 343 -10.59 3.40 -4.93
N PHE A 344 -11.32 4.45 -4.55
CA PHE A 344 -11.98 4.57 -3.25
C PHE A 344 -13.50 4.73 -3.34
N SER A 345 -14.03 4.79 -4.57
CA SER A 345 -15.44 4.99 -4.81
C SER A 345 -16.12 3.68 -5.21
N PRO A 346 -17.20 3.26 -4.53
CA PRO A 346 -17.96 2.08 -4.93
C PRO A 346 -18.82 2.31 -6.18
N ARG A 347 -18.85 3.54 -6.74
CA ARG A 347 -19.66 3.87 -7.92
C ARG A 347 -19.22 3.10 -9.16
N SER A 348 -20.12 2.88 -10.11
CA SER A 348 -19.78 2.22 -11.39
C SER A 348 -18.77 3.04 -12.18
N THR A 349 -17.94 2.37 -12.97
CA THR A 349 -16.94 3.01 -13.86
C THR A 349 -17.63 3.98 -14.82
N ASN A 350 -18.81 3.62 -15.35
CA ASN A 350 -19.60 4.51 -16.20
C ASN A 350 -20.04 5.80 -15.47
N GLU A 351 -20.46 5.71 -14.21
CA GLU A 351 -20.80 6.91 -13.44
C GLU A 351 -19.58 7.80 -13.21
N LEU A 352 -18.43 7.19 -12.85
CA LEU A 352 -17.17 7.90 -12.65
C LEU A 352 -16.73 8.61 -13.93
N GLU A 353 -16.79 7.92 -15.08
CA GLU A 353 -16.53 8.50 -16.40
C GLU A 353 -17.47 9.65 -16.70
N ASN A 354 -18.78 9.50 -16.49
CA ASN A 354 -19.73 10.57 -16.74
C ASN A 354 -19.42 11.80 -15.90
N ARG A 355 -19.14 11.64 -14.60
CA ARG A 355 -18.74 12.76 -13.74
C ARG A 355 -17.44 13.41 -14.21
N PHE A 356 -16.46 12.61 -14.59
CA PHE A 356 -15.18 13.08 -15.13
C PHE A 356 -15.38 13.90 -16.41
N LEU A 357 -16.13 13.37 -17.38
CA LEU A 357 -16.42 14.06 -18.65
C LEU A 357 -17.24 15.35 -18.42
N ILE A 358 -18.24 15.31 -17.55
CA ILE A 358 -19.06 16.48 -17.19
C ILE A 358 -18.20 17.57 -16.53
N ALA A 359 -17.37 17.19 -15.55
CA ALA A 359 -16.48 18.13 -14.88
C ALA A 359 -15.53 18.78 -15.89
N HIS A 360 -14.84 18.00 -16.73
CA HIS A 360 -13.98 18.56 -17.77
C HIS A 360 -14.72 19.46 -18.76
N ARG A 361 -15.98 19.13 -19.09
CA ARG A 361 -16.80 19.92 -20.02
C ARG A 361 -17.13 21.28 -19.45
N LEU A 362 -17.60 21.31 -18.21
CA LEU A 362 -17.97 22.54 -17.51
C LEU A 362 -16.76 23.43 -17.22
N PHE A 363 -15.58 22.85 -17.02
CA PHE A 363 -14.32 23.58 -16.85
C PHE A 363 -13.65 23.99 -18.17
N GLY A 364 -14.29 23.72 -19.32
CA GLY A 364 -13.79 24.16 -20.62
C GLY A 364 -12.50 23.48 -21.06
N THR A 365 -12.26 22.23 -20.64
CA THR A 365 -11.14 21.42 -21.15
C THR A 365 -11.33 21.17 -22.65
N SER A 366 -10.33 21.40 -23.49
CA SER A 366 -10.47 21.08 -24.91
C SER A 366 -10.46 19.56 -25.14
N PRO A 367 -11.10 19.03 -26.20
CA PRO A 367 -11.04 17.59 -26.51
C PRO A 367 -9.61 17.07 -26.65
N GLU A 368 -8.69 17.86 -27.19
CA GLU A 368 -7.28 17.50 -27.36
C GLU A 368 -6.55 17.40 -26.03
N ILE A 369 -6.83 18.31 -25.08
CA ILE A 369 -6.28 18.25 -23.73
C ILE A 369 -6.84 17.03 -23.01
N LEU A 370 -8.15 16.80 -23.08
CA LEU A 370 -8.80 15.65 -22.44
C LEU A 370 -8.24 14.31 -22.94
N ALA A 371 -7.99 14.19 -24.25
CA ALA A 371 -7.38 12.99 -24.83
C ALA A 371 -5.98 12.73 -24.24
N LYS A 372 -5.16 13.79 -24.10
CA LYS A 372 -3.82 13.70 -23.48
C LYS A 372 -3.89 13.39 -21.98
N VAL A 373 -4.91 13.89 -21.27
CA VAL A 373 -5.15 13.54 -19.86
C VAL A 373 -5.42 12.04 -19.73
N LEU A 374 -6.31 11.50 -20.56
CA LEU A 374 -6.69 10.07 -20.55
C LEU A 374 -5.55 9.15 -21.00
N ASP A 375 -4.68 9.63 -21.89
CA ASP A 375 -3.49 8.91 -22.35
C ASP A 375 -2.26 9.13 -21.44
N SER A 376 -2.40 9.92 -20.36
CA SER A 376 -1.29 10.30 -19.46
C SER A 376 -0.10 10.98 -20.18
N SER A 377 -0.36 11.61 -21.34
CA SER A 377 0.66 12.14 -22.25
C SER A 377 0.77 13.67 -22.23
N LEU A 378 0.15 14.34 -21.24
CA LEU A 378 0.32 15.78 -21.07
C LEU A 378 1.80 16.14 -20.81
N PRO A 379 2.33 17.15 -21.54
CA PRO A 379 3.71 17.57 -21.37
C PRO A 379 3.88 18.23 -20.00
N ILE A 380 4.95 17.86 -19.32
CA ILE A 380 5.40 18.51 -18.11
C ILE A 380 6.43 19.57 -18.49
N LYS A 381 6.10 20.84 -18.28
CA LYS A 381 7.03 21.96 -18.44
C LYS A 381 7.39 22.49 -17.05
N CYS A 382 8.35 21.84 -16.40
CA CYS A 382 8.94 22.30 -15.15
C CYS A 382 10.46 22.24 -15.29
N ASP A 383 11.10 23.39 -15.42
CA ASP A 383 12.55 23.49 -15.69
C ASP A 383 13.42 22.96 -14.55
N GLN A 384 12.87 22.81 -13.34
CA GLN A 384 13.56 22.33 -12.13
C GLN A 384 12.87 21.13 -11.45
N GLY A 385 12.06 20.38 -12.21
CA GLY A 385 11.24 19.28 -11.69
C GLY A 385 9.91 19.77 -11.12
N CYS A 386 8.81 19.08 -11.45
CA CYS A 386 7.50 19.48 -10.93
C CYS A 386 7.32 19.03 -9.47
N PRO A 387 6.56 19.80 -8.67
CA PRO A 387 5.88 19.26 -7.49
C PRO A 387 5.13 17.98 -7.85
N SER A 388 5.20 16.93 -7.02
CA SER A 388 4.53 15.66 -7.30
C SER A 388 3.02 15.83 -7.52
N ASN A 389 2.39 16.78 -6.83
CA ASN A 389 0.97 17.08 -7.01
C ASN A 389 0.63 17.56 -8.43
N THR A 390 1.51 18.36 -9.04
CA THR A 390 1.33 18.82 -10.43
C THR A 390 1.54 17.68 -11.42
N GLU A 391 2.58 16.86 -11.22
CA GLU A 391 2.79 15.67 -12.03
C GLU A 391 1.59 14.71 -11.94
N ASP A 392 1.09 14.48 -10.74
CA ASP A 392 -0.05 13.60 -10.49
C ASP A 392 -1.33 14.14 -11.12
N ASN A 393 -1.57 15.45 -11.00
CA ASN A 393 -2.71 16.12 -11.64
C ASN A 393 -2.66 16.08 -13.17
N LEU A 394 -1.49 15.94 -13.79
CA LEU A 394 -1.34 15.94 -15.25
C LEU A 394 -1.25 14.52 -15.83
N ARG A 395 -0.62 13.59 -15.11
CA ARG A 395 -0.25 12.26 -15.64
C ARG A 395 -0.91 11.09 -14.94
N LYS A 396 -1.54 11.27 -13.77
CA LYS A 396 -2.16 10.15 -13.04
C LYS A 396 -3.68 10.13 -13.11
N ASN A 397 -4.34 10.99 -13.89
CA ASN A 397 -5.80 11.00 -14.00
C ASN A 397 -6.39 9.65 -14.38
N THR A 398 -5.78 8.95 -15.34
CA THR A 398 -6.25 7.62 -15.77
C THR A 398 -6.13 6.61 -14.63
N TRP A 399 -5.05 6.66 -13.86
CA TRP A 399 -4.89 5.85 -12.66
C TRP A 399 -5.89 6.23 -11.56
N LEU A 400 -6.15 7.52 -11.34
CA LEU A 400 -7.09 8.01 -10.33
C LEU A 400 -8.55 7.70 -10.69
N LEU A 401 -8.87 7.61 -11.99
CA LEU A 401 -10.19 7.22 -12.50
C LEU A 401 -10.39 5.70 -12.53
N TYR A 402 -9.42 4.95 -13.05
CA TYR A 402 -9.59 3.52 -13.37
C TYR A 402 -8.80 2.57 -12.48
N GLY A 403 -7.81 3.04 -11.72
CA GLY A 403 -6.92 2.16 -10.97
C GLY A 403 -6.34 1.06 -11.87
N HIS A 404 -6.65 -0.18 -11.54
CA HIS A 404 -6.25 -1.37 -12.27
C HIS A 404 -7.24 -1.89 -13.33
N PHE A 405 -8.34 -1.18 -13.61
CA PHE A 405 -9.43 -1.67 -14.47
C PHE A 405 -8.98 -2.15 -15.86
N PHE A 406 -8.02 -1.46 -16.48
CA PHE A 406 -7.50 -1.83 -17.81
C PHE A 406 -6.29 -2.76 -17.78
N ARG A 407 -5.84 -3.17 -16.59
CA ARG A 407 -4.74 -4.13 -16.47
C ARG A 407 -5.23 -5.50 -16.93
N ASP A 408 -4.32 -6.29 -17.50
CA ASP A 408 -4.64 -7.68 -17.80
C ASP A 408 -5.02 -8.41 -16.52
N SER A 409 -6.14 -9.12 -16.53
CA SER A 409 -6.56 -9.90 -15.37
C SER A 409 -5.77 -11.20 -15.28
N ASP A 410 -5.15 -11.72 -16.35
CA ASP A 410 -4.32 -12.92 -16.25
C ASP A 410 -3.20 -12.75 -15.23
N PHE A 411 -3.03 -13.72 -14.33
CA PHE A 411 -2.12 -13.61 -13.20
C PHE A 411 -0.67 -13.34 -13.60
N ASN A 412 -0.17 -13.96 -14.66
CA ASN A 412 1.22 -13.76 -15.08
C ASN A 412 1.39 -12.39 -15.74
N GLU A 413 0.47 -12.02 -16.63
CA GLU A 413 0.48 -10.71 -17.29
C GLU A 413 0.28 -9.56 -16.31
N PHE A 414 -0.65 -9.72 -15.35
CA PHE A 414 -0.87 -8.79 -14.26
C PHE A 414 0.45 -8.53 -13.56
N MET A 415 1.25 -9.55 -13.26
CA MET A 415 2.52 -9.37 -12.55
C MET A 415 3.62 -8.67 -13.36
N ILE A 416 3.54 -8.64 -14.69
CA ILE A 416 4.63 -8.21 -15.58
C ILE A 416 4.46 -6.79 -16.08
N SER A 417 3.26 -6.36 -16.49
CA SER A 417 3.11 -5.01 -17.06
C SER A 417 1.74 -4.38 -16.88
N PRO A 418 1.65 -3.07 -16.55
CA PRO A 418 0.40 -2.34 -16.62
C PRO A 418 0.01 -2.14 -18.09
N LYS A 419 -1.16 -2.64 -18.50
CA LYS A 419 -1.78 -2.22 -19.76
C LYS A 419 -2.40 -0.83 -19.58
N SER A 420 -2.16 0.04 -20.54
CA SER A 420 -2.81 1.35 -20.61
C SER A 420 -4.20 1.22 -21.25
N ILE A 421 -5.04 2.23 -21.01
CA ILE A 421 -6.31 2.40 -21.72
C ILE A 421 -6.06 2.40 -23.24
N THR A 422 -6.93 1.77 -24.03
CA THR A 422 -6.76 1.68 -25.48
C THR A 422 -7.11 3.01 -26.15
N LYS A 423 -6.46 3.31 -27.28
CA LYS A 423 -6.76 4.51 -28.08
C LYS A 423 -8.22 4.52 -28.57
N GLU A 424 -8.77 3.36 -28.88
CA GLU A 424 -10.18 3.19 -29.26
C GLU A 424 -11.11 3.60 -28.12
N TYR A 425 -10.84 3.15 -26.89
CA TYR A 425 -11.64 3.52 -25.73
C TYR A 425 -11.56 5.02 -25.45
N ILE A 426 -10.37 5.62 -25.51
CA ILE A 426 -10.19 7.08 -25.41
C ILE A 426 -11.04 7.77 -26.50
N GLY A 427 -10.98 7.32 -27.75
CA GLY A 427 -11.77 7.88 -28.85
C GLY A 427 -13.28 7.84 -28.58
N SER A 428 -13.77 6.76 -27.97
CA SER A 428 -15.17 6.65 -27.56
C SER A 428 -15.56 7.65 -26.47
N LEU A 429 -14.68 7.89 -25.48
CA LEU A 429 -14.90 8.88 -24.42
C LEU A 429 -14.88 10.30 -24.96
N ILE A 430 -13.96 10.61 -25.88
CA ILE A 430 -13.90 11.92 -26.55
C ILE A 430 -15.17 12.15 -27.39
N SER A 431 -15.67 11.12 -28.07
CA SER A 431 -16.92 11.21 -28.82
C SER A 431 -18.13 11.46 -27.92
N ARG A 432 -18.19 10.81 -26.74
CA ARG A 432 -19.21 11.10 -25.70
C ARG A 432 -19.07 12.54 -25.20
N TYR A 433 -17.85 12.95 -24.87
CA TYR A 433 -17.51 14.27 -24.36
C TYR A 433 -17.99 15.41 -25.26
N GLN A 434 -17.76 15.31 -26.57
CA GLN A 434 -18.15 16.33 -27.54
C GLN A 434 -19.68 16.52 -27.64
N LYS A 435 -20.46 15.47 -27.33
CA LYS A 435 -21.93 15.51 -27.33
C LYS A 435 -22.51 16.10 -26.05
N ILE A 436 -21.70 16.29 -25.01
CA ILE A 436 -22.17 16.87 -23.74
C ILE A 436 -22.46 18.36 -23.95
N ASN A 437 -23.74 18.70 -23.83
CA ASN A 437 -24.23 20.08 -23.77
C ASN A 437 -24.96 20.26 -22.44
N LEU A 438 -24.27 20.82 -21.45
CA LEU A 438 -24.77 21.00 -20.09
C LEU A 438 -24.32 22.35 -19.53
N ASP A 439 -25.09 22.85 -18.57
CA ASP A 439 -24.83 24.05 -17.80
C ASP A 439 -24.72 23.70 -16.31
N TRP A 440 -24.15 24.58 -15.50
CA TRP A 440 -23.98 24.42 -14.06
C TRP A 440 -25.29 24.16 -13.32
N LYS A 441 -26.43 24.64 -13.84
CA LYS A 441 -27.76 24.45 -13.23
C LYS A 441 -28.13 22.98 -13.05
N VAL A 442 -27.77 22.13 -14.01
CA VAL A 442 -28.26 20.75 -14.08
C VAL A 442 -27.35 19.74 -13.39
N ILE A 443 -26.15 20.17 -12.95
CA ILE A 443 -25.28 19.27 -12.21
C ILE A 443 -25.61 19.24 -10.72
N ASP A 444 -25.48 18.04 -10.17
CA ASP A 444 -25.56 17.76 -8.76
C ASP A 444 -24.24 18.17 -8.09
N ALA A 445 -24.02 19.48 -7.93
CA ALA A 445 -23.00 20.12 -7.10
C ALA A 445 -23.52 21.49 -6.65
N GLU A 446 -23.26 21.89 -5.40
CA GLU A 446 -23.67 23.21 -4.89
C GLU A 446 -22.58 24.28 -5.08
N TYR A 447 -21.32 23.87 -5.15
CA TYR A 447 -20.18 24.77 -5.27
C TYR A 447 -19.20 24.34 -6.36
N VAL A 448 -18.38 25.29 -6.82
CA VAL A 448 -17.32 25.07 -7.81
C VAL A 448 -16.01 25.58 -7.24
N TYR A 449 -14.99 24.73 -7.22
CA TYR A 449 -13.65 25.09 -6.78
C TYR A 449 -12.75 25.30 -7.99
N VAL A 450 -12.07 26.45 -8.06
CA VAL A 450 -11.14 26.79 -9.13
C VAL A 450 -9.81 27.26 -8.54
N GLY A 451 -8.84 26.35 -8.52
CA GLY A 451 -7.47 26.63 -8.12
C GLY A 451 -6.47 26.47 -9.29
N PRO A 452 -5.17 26.41 -8.96
CA PRO A 452 -4.09 26.16 -9.92
C PRO A 452 -4.25 24.86 -10.72
N TRP A 453 -4.73 23.77 -10.10
CA TRP A 453 -4.83 22.47 -10.77
C TRP A 453 -5.97 22.39 -11.80
N GLU A 454 -7.09 23.06 -11.56
CA GLU A 454 -8.17 23.15 -12.54
C GLU A 454 -7.74 23.95 -13.78
N ARG A 455 -6.97 25.04 -13.55
CA ARG A 455 -6.41 25.89 -14.61
C ARG A 455 -5.33 25.20 -15.45
N GLN A 456 -4.72 24.12 -14.94
CA GLN A 456 -3.81 23.29 -15.73
C GLN A 456 -4.55 22.43 -16.77
N LEU A 457 -5.81 22.09 -16.50
CA LEU A 457 -6.60 21.14 -17.28
C LEU A 457 -7.63 21.83 -18.19
N GLY A 458 -7.98 23.08 -17.91
CA GLY A 458 -8.95 23.84 -18.71
C GLY A 458 -8.74 25.34 -18.58
N LEU A 459 -9.61 26.10 -19.25
CA LEU A 459 -9.64 27.56 -19.20
C LEU A 459 -10.92 28.02 -18.49
N PRO A 460 -11.04 27.81 -17.16
CA PRO A 460 -12.26 28.16 -16.43
C PRO A 460 -12.45 29.68 -16.45
N ASN A 461 -13.41 30.16 -17.24
CA ASN A 461 -13.85 31.57 -17.25
C ASN A 461 -15.28 31.68 -16.73
N PHE A 462 -15.43 31.53 -15.41
CA PHE A 462 -16.74 31.57 -14.75
C PHE A 462 -17.18 32.97 -14.33
N GLN A 463 -16.32 33.99 -14.52
CA GLN A 463 -16.62 35.37 -14.12
C GLN A 463 -17.88 35.93 -14.81
N TYR A 464 -18.21 35.43 -16.00
CA TYR A 464 -19.39 35.83 -16.77
C TYR A 464 -20.54 34.83 -16.71
N ASN A 465 -20.41 33.74 -15.95
CA ASN A 465 -21.47 32.75 -15.84
C ASN A 465 -22.52 33.22 -14.84
N LYS A 466 -23.72 33.57 -15.32
CA LYS A 466 -24.82 34.07 -14.50
C LYS A 466 -25.33 33.09 -13.44
N ASN A 467 -24.98 31.81 -13.54
CA ASN A 467 -25.41 30.77 -12.61
C ASN A 467 -24.40 30.52 -11.49
N LEU A 468 -23.29 31.25 -11.48
CA LEU A 468 -22.21 31.10 -10.52
C LEU A 468 -21.90 32.44 -9.87
N GLN A 469 -21.92 32.46 -8.54
CA GLN A 469 -21.55 33.62 -7.75
C GLN A 469 -20.26 33.33 -6.97
N ILE A 470 -19.25 34.19 -7.10
CA ILE A 470 -18.04 34.08 -6.28
C ILE A 470 -18.41 34.32 -4.81
N ILE A 471 -18.04 33.39 -3.94
CA ILE A 471 -18.25 33.47 -2.48
C ILE A 471 -16.94 33.48 -1.70
N TYR A 472 -15.83 33.09 -2.34
CA TYR A 472 -14.49 33.16 -1.79
C TYR A 472 -13.49 33.37 -2.91
N GLU A 473 -12.50 34.22 -2.66
CA GLU A 473 -11.38 34.47 -3.57
C GLU A 473 -10.14 34.81 -2.76
N ASN A 474 -9.04 34.13 -3.07
CA ASN A 474 -7.70 34.57 -2.71
C ASN A 474 -6.82 34.61 -3.97
N LYS A 475 -5.50 34.77 -3.80
CA LYS A 475 -4.56 34.90 -4.91
C LYS A 475 -4.61 33.72 -5.90
N SER A 476 -4.83 32.51 -5.41
CA SER A 476 -4.72 31.29 -6.23
C SER A 476 -6.06 30.57 -6.46
N VAL A 477 -7.02 30.75 -5.55
CA VAL A 477 -8.25 29.96 -5.47
C VAL A 477 -9.48 30.87 -5.53
N LYS A 478 -10.48 30.44 -6.30
CA LYS A 478 -11.83 31.00 -6.31
C LYS A 478 -12.84 29.89 -6.03
N ILE A 479 -13.82 30.16 -5.17
CA ILE A 479 -14.96 29.27 -4.93
C ILE A 479 -16.24 29.99 -5.34
N TYR A 480 -17.05 29.30 -6.13
CA TYR A 480 -18.34 29.80 -6.61
C TYR A 480 -19.47 29.00 -5.98
N LYS A 481 -20.57 29.67 -5.66
CA LYS A 481 -21.85 29.07 -5.32
C LYS A 481 -22.73 29.00 -6.56
N LYS A 482 -23.39 27.85 -6.78
CA LYS A 482 -24.44 27.71 -7.79
C LYS A 482 -25.70 28.49 -7.36
N GLN A 483 -26.23 29.32 -8.26
CA GLN A 483 -27.46 30.09 -8.06
C GLN A 483 -28.74 29.32 -8.41
#